data_AF-A0A2N2F4J8-F1
#
_entry.id   AF-A0A2N2F4J8-F1
#
_cell.length_a   1.000
_cell.length_b   1.000
_cell.length_c   1.000
_cell.angle_alpha   90.00
_cell.angle_beta   90.00
_cell.angle_gamma   90.00
#
_symmetry.space_group_name_H-M   'P 1'
#
loop_
_entity.id
_entity.type
_entity.pdbx_description
1 polymer ?
#
loop_
_entity_poly.entity_id
_entity_poly.type
_entity_poly.pdbx_seq_one_letter_code
_entity_poly.pdbx_strand_id
1 'polypeptide(L)'
;MFETSGLTEWILQHGVSKMALELLIAVAVLATIVSIARYVIGSKTYGIYAPILLAIAYSYTGLKYGLAITIIVILTSLLSYNVLKRIRMHYITRIATNYTILAMVLVLFFVLIDMFGLGLENMANIPPLAFISIAALSDFFIKQYVKKSFAGSILTLTGTILVAAIGWFVITREIISEYMINNLWVLPLLTLVNLLLGQFTGLRIKDYFRFKLSNRDDSSN
;
A
#
# COMPACT_ATOMS: atom_id res chain seq x y z
N MET A 1 -22.39 -9.26 19.99
CA MET A 1 -22.25 -10.38 19.06
C MET A 1 -23.24 -10.11 17.94
N PHE A 2 -22.78 -9.56 16.81
CA PHE A 2 -23.65 -9.31 15.66
C PHE A 2 -23.94 -10.65 15.01
N GLU A 3 -25.22 -10.98 14.80
CA GLU A 3 -25.62 -12.16 14.04
C GLU A 3 -25.02 -12.05 12.63
N THR A 4 -24.27 -13.07 12.22
CA THR A 4 -23.76 -13.16 10.84
C THR A 4 -24.95 -13.28 9.90
N SER A 5 -25.00 -12.44 8.86
CA SER A 5 -26.05 -12.54 7.84
C SER A 5 -26.11 -13.95 7.25
N GLY A 6 -27.31 -14.48 7.02
CA GLY A 6 -27.50 -15.83 6.47
C GLY A 6 -26.79 -16.06 5.14
N LEU A 7 -26.53 -14.99 4.37
CA LEU A 7 -25.73 -15.05 3.15
C LEU A 7 -24.25 -15.34 3.46
N THR A 8 -23.68 -14.65 4.45
CA THR A 8 -22.30 -14.86 4.89
C THR A 8 -22.12 -16.29 5.40
N GLU A 9 -23.04 -16.77 6.22
CA GLU A 9 -23.00 -18.13 6.73
C GLU A 9 -23.11 -19.18 5.60
N TRP A 10 -24.01 -18.95 4.64
CA TRP A 10 -24.13 -19.79 3.44
C TRP A 10 -22.80 -19.86 2.67
N ILE A 11 -22.11 -18.73 2.46
CA ILE A 11 -20.81 -18.71 1.77
C ILE A 11 -19.75 -19.51 2.54
N LEU A 12 -19.69 -19.36 3.87
CA LEU A 12 -18.73 -20.08 4.71
C LEU A 12 -18.97 -21.59 4.67
N GLN A 13 -20.22 -22.03 4.61
CA GLN A 13 -20.58 -23.45 4.47
C GLN A 13 -20.20 -24.04 3.10
N HIS A 14 -20.02 -23.21 2.07
CA HIS A 14 -19.63 -23.63 0.72
C HIS A 14 -18.11 -23.61 0.48
N GLY A 15 -17.31 -23.77 1.54
CA GLY A 15 -15.85 -23.98 1.44
C GLY A 15 -15.01 -22.71 1.32
N VAL A 16 -15.62 -21.52 1.40
CA VAL A 16 -14.87 -20.26 1.48
C VAL A 16 -14.41 -20.04 2.91
N SER A 17 -13.10 -19.94 3.13
CA SER A 17 -12.58 -19.66 4.46
C SER A 17 -12.90 -18.23 4.89
N LYS A 18 -13.19 -18.02 6.18
CA LYS A 18 -13.46 -16.69 6.75
C LYS A 18 -12.32 -15.71 6.43
N MET A 19 -11.08 -16.15 6.55
CA MET A 19 -9.90 -15.34 6.24
C MET A 19 -9.85 -14.93 4.76
N ALA A 20 -10.20 -15.82 3.83
CA ALA A 20 -10.26 -15.48 2.41
C ALA A 20 -11.36 -14.44 2.14
N LEU A 21 -12.52 -14.60 2.77
CA LEU A 21 -13.63 -13.66 2.63
C LEU A 21 -13.27 -12.27 3.19
N GLU A 22 -12.67 -12.22 4.37
CA GLU A 22 -12.15 -10.99 4.99
C GLU A 22 -11.17 -10.27 4.06
N LEU A 23 -10.23 -11.00 3.48
CA LEU A 23 -9.21 -10.42 2.61
C LEU A 23 -9.81 -9.89 1.31
N LEU A 24 -10.76 -10.62 0.69
CA LEU A 24 -11.44 -10.18 -0.53
C LEU A 24 -12.25 -8.89 -0.29
N ILE A 25 -12.95 -8.81 0.84
CA ILE A 25 -13.69 -7.60 1.21
C ILE A 25 -12.73 -6.45 1.51
N ALA A 26 -11.65 -6.71 2.24
CA ALA A 26 -10.61 -5.71 2.51
C ALA A 26 -10.02 -5.14 1.21
N VAL A 27 -9.76 -5.97 0.19
CA VAL A 27 -9.30 -5.50 -1.12
C VAL A 27 -10.29 -4.52 -1.76
N ALA A 28 -11.60 -4.80 -1.71
CA ALA A 28 -12.63 -3.91 -2.25
C ALA A 28 -12.68 -2.55 -1.52
N VAL A 29 -12.55 -2.57 -0.19
CA VAL A 29 -12.47 -1.35 0.63
C VAL A 29 -11.24 -0.54 0.29
N LEU A 30 -10.08 -1.19 0.27
CA LEU A 30 -8.80 -0.55 -0.02
C LEU A 30 -8.79 0.04 -1.42
N ALA A 31 -9.36 -0.66 -2.41
CA ALA A 31 -9.52 -0.13 -3.76
C ALA A 31 -10.34 1.17 -3.76
N THR A 32 -11.43 1.22 -3.00
CA THR A 32 -12.27 2.41 -2.87
C THR A 32 -11.52 3.57 -2.19
N ILE A 33 -10.77 3.28 -1.11
CA ILE A 33 -9.93 4.28 -0.44
C ILE A 33 -8.90 4.86 -1.40
N VAL A 34 -8.25 4.02 -2.22
CA VAL A 34 -7.27 4.46 -3.20
C VAL A 34 -7.92 5.30 -4.30
N SER A 35 -9.11 4.90 -4.79
CA SER A 35 -9.89 5.69 -5.76
C SER A 35 -10.21 7.07 -5.21
N ILE A 36 -10.71 7.17 -3.97
CA ILE A 36 -10.99 8.45 -3.31
C ILE A 36 -9.71 9.30 -3.19
N ALA A 37 -8.61 8.69 -2.72
CA ALA A 37 -7.34 9.39 -2.60
C ALA A 37 -6.81 9.90 -3.96
N ARG A 38 -7.09 9.20 -5.05
CA ARG A 38 -6.65 9.57 -6.39
C ARG A 38 -7.52 10.64 -7.03
N TYR A 39 -8.84 10.46 -7.03
CA TYR A 39 -9.77 11.32 -7.76
C TYR A 39 -10.21 12.54 -6.94
N VAL A 40 -10.46 12.36 -5.65
CA VAL A 40 -10.93 13.46 -4.79
C VAL A 40 -9.75 14.27 -4.27
N ILE A 41 -8.74 13.60 -3.70
CA ILE A 41 -7.58 14.28 -3.09
C ILE A 41 -6.51 14.65 -4.14
N GLY A 42 -6.37 13.88 -5.23
CA GLY A 42 -5.28 14.07 -6.20
C GLY A 42 -3.92 13.58 -5.69
N SER A 43 -3.89 12.52 -4.87
CA SER A 43 -2.66 11.87 -4.47
C SER A 43 -1.96 11.20 -5.67
N LYS A 44 -0.63 11.31 -5.73
CA LYS A 44 0.19 10.59 -6.71
C LYS A 44 0.73 9.34 -6.03
N THR A 45 0.31 8.17 -6.48
CA THR A 45 0.76 6.85 -5.98
C THR A 45 1.32 6.01 -7.13
N TYR A 46 1.91 4.84 -6.84
CA TYR A 46 2.39 3.89 -7.85
C TYR A 46 1.28 3.12 -8.60
N GLY A 47 0.06 3.65 -8.60
CA GLY A 47 -1.14 2.98 -9.08
C GLY A 47 -2.00 2.48 -7.92
N ILE A 48 -2.95 1.59 -8.23
CA ILE A 48 -3.90 1.06 -7.26
C ILE A 48 -3.34 -0.14 -6.48
N TYR A 49 -2.53 -0.96 -7.15
CA TYR A 49 -2.05 -2.22 -6.58
C TYR A 49 -1.08 -2.02 -5.41
N ALA A 50 -0.08 -1.15 -5.56
CA ALA A 50 0.94 -0.91 -4.53
C ALA A 50 0.36 -0.47 -3.17
N PRO A 51 -0.53 0.53 -3.07
CA PRO A 51 -1.10 0.91 -1.77
C PRO A 51 -2.01 -0.17 -1.16
N ILE A 52 -2.75 -0.95 -1.96
CA ILE A 52 -3.56 -2.07 -1.47
C ILE A 52 -2.68 -3.15 -0.86
N LEU A 53 -1.68 -3.60 -1.62
CA LEU A 53 -0.74 -4.64 -1.21
C LEU A 53 -0.02 -4.25 0.08
N LEU A 54 0.39 -2.98 0.18
CA LEU A 54 1.08 -2.44 1.33
C LEU A 54 0.17 -2.33 2.57
N ALA A 55 -1.10 -1.94 2.39
CA ALA A 55 -2.07 -1.90 3.49
C ALA A 55 -2.35 -3.28 4.08
N ILE A 56 -2.50 -4.30 3.22
CA ILE A 56 -2.65 -5.70 3.63
C ILE A 56 -1.37 -6.19 4.32
N ALA A 57 -0.20 -5.90 3.77
CA ALA A 57 1.04 -6.27 4.43
C ALA A 57 1.17 -5.61 5.82
N TYR A 58 0.72 -4.35 5.97
CA TYR A 58 0.69 -3.64 7.24
C TYR A 58 -0.33 -4.23 8.23
N SER A 59 -1.43 -4.85 7.77
CA SER A 59 -2.38 -5.50 8.68
C SER A 59 -1.80 -6.74 9.32
N TYR A 60 -0.90 -7.45 8.63
CA TYR A 60 -0.19 -8.61 9.17
C TYR A 60 1.09 -8.26 9.92
N THR A 61 1.85 -7.26 9.45
CA THR A 61 3.12 -6.85 10.07
C THR A 61 2.93 -5.90 11.26
N GLY A 62 1.82 -5.17 11.28
CA GLY A 62 1.67 -3.95 12.08
C GLY A 62 2.40 -2.77 11.44
N LEU A 63 1.82 -1.56 11.56
CA LEU A 63 2.33 -0.38 10.87
C LEU A 63 3.80 -0.06 11.21
N LYS A 64 4.21 -0.20 12.48
CA LYS A 64 5.60 0.08 12.92
C LYS A 64 6.62 -0.80 12.19
N TYR A 65 6.39 -2.11 12.17
CA TYR A 65 7.28 -3.08 11.52
C TYR A 65 7.23 -2.93 10.00
N GLY A 66 6.02 -2.82 9.44
CA GLY A 66 5.80 -2.62 8.03
C GLY A 66 6.53 -1.40 7.47
N LEU A 67 6.48 -0.26 8.18
CA LEU A 67 7.21 0.96 7.78
C LEU A 67 8.73 0.78 7.87
N ALA A 68 9.24 0.13 8.91
CA ALA A 68 10.68 -0.15 9.02
C ALA A 68 11.20 -1.00 7.85
N ILE A 69 10.48 -2.07 7.51
CA ILE A 69 10.81 -2.94 6.37
C ILE A 69 10.70 -2.15 5.06
N THR A 70 9.68 -1.29 4.92
CA THR A 70 9.49 -0.44 3.74
C THR A 70 10.71 0.47 3.52
N ILE A 71 11.23 1.10 4.60
CA ILE A 71 12.42 1.95 4.52
C ILE A 71 13.63 1.14 4.04
N ILE A 72 13.89 -0.03 4.65
CA ILE A 72 15.00 -0.91 4.25
C ILE A 72 14.87 -1.34 2.78
N VAL A 73 13.68 -1.74 2.34
CA VAL A 73 13.41 -2.12 0.95
C VAL A 73 13.77 -0.98 0.00
N ILE A 74 13.33 0.24 0.27
CA ILE A 74 13.57 1.40 -0.60
C ILE A 74 15.05 1.79 -0.62
N LEU A 75 15.71 1.82 0.54
CA LEU A 75 17.15 2.13 0.64
C LEU A 75 17.98 1.11 -0.13
N THR A 76 17.73 -0.18 0.08
CA THR A 76 18.42 -1.26 -0.62
C THR A 76 18.18 -1.20 -2.12
N SER A 77 16.94 -0.95 -2.54
CA SER A 77 16.59 -0.83 -3.97
C SER A 77 17.34 0.31 -4.65
N LEU A 78 17.40 1.47 -4.00
CA LEU A 78 18.10 2.64 -4.53
C LEU A 78 19.62 2.40 -4.61
N LEU A 79 20.20 1.80 -3.56
CA LEU A 79 21.63 1.48 -3.50
C LEU A 79 22.00 0.47 -4.60
N SER A 80 21.28 -0.64 -4.64
CA SER A 80 21.40 -1.69 -5.66
C SER A 80 21.29 -1.10 -7.06
N TYR A 81 20.25 -0.31 -7.34
CA TYR A 81 20.07 0.32 -8.64
C TYR A 81 21.25 1.24 -9.01
N ASN A 82 21.77 2.03 -8.07
CA ASN A 82 22.90 2.93 -8.32
C ASN A 82 24.22 2.18 -8.60
N VAL A 83 24.39 0.99 -8.07
CA VAL A 83 25.53 0.11 -8.38
C VAL A 83 25.31 -0.56 -9.75
N LEU A 84 24.15 -1.19 -9.93
CA LEU A 84 23.82 -1.97 -11.14
C LEU A 84 23.70 -1.10 -12.39
N LYS A 85 23.38 0.19 -12.27
CA LYS A 85 23.30 1.10 -13.44
C LYS A 85 24.64 1.27 -14.16
N ARG A 86 25.76 1.07 -13.48
CA ARG A 86 27.11 1.14 -14.08
C ARG A 86 27.44 -0.09 -14.93
N ILE A 87 26.68 -1.18 -14.77
CA ILE A 87 26.91 -2.44 -15.47
C ILE A 87 25.91 -2.56 -16.64
N ARG A 88 26.43 -2.91 -17.82
CA ARG A 88 25.60 -3.18 -19.01
C ARG A 88 24.90 -4.53 -18.83
N MET A 89 23.62 -4.49 -18.49
CA MET A 89 22.78 -5.67 -18.29
C MET A 89 21.40 -5.43 -18.91
N HIS A 90 20.71 -6.51 -19.29
CA HIS A 90 19.30 -6.43 -19.67
C HIS A 90 18.42 -6.01 -18.50
N TYR A 91 17.31 -5.33 -18.79
CA TYR A 91 16.39 -4.79 -17.79
C TYR A 91 15.83 -5.87 -16.85
N ILE A 92 15.41 -7.02 -17.39
CA ILE A 92 14.84 -8.13 -16.60
C ILE A 92 15.91 -8.70 -15.65
N THR A 93 17.12 -8.92 -16.15
CA THR A 93 18.26 -9.39 -15.33
C THR A 93 18.58 -8.42 -14.21
N ARG A 94 18.56 -7.10 -14.49
CA ARG A 94 18.78 -6.07 -13.48
C ARG A 94 17.74 -6.11 -12.36
N ILE A 95 16.47 -6.34 -12.69
CA ILE A 95 15.40 -6.50 -11.68
C ILE A 95 15.64 -7.77 -10.86
N ALA A 96 15.94 -8.89 -11.51
CA ALA A 96 16.21 -10.15 -10.84
C ALA A 96 17.38 -10.02 -9.83
N THR A 97 18.49 -9.41 -10.24
CA THR A 97 19.63 -9.13 -9.35
C THR A 97 19.26 -8.18 -8.20
N ASN A 98 18.39 -7.21 -8.45
CA ASN A 98 17.91 -6.33 -7.38
C ASN A 98 17.09 -7.11 -6.33
N TYR A 99 16.25 -8.06 -6.75
CA TYR A 99 15.52 -8.92 -5.82
C TYR A 99 16.42 -9.85 -5.03
N THR A 100 17.48 -10.40 -5.63
CA THR A 100 18.43 -11.25 -4.90
C THR A 100 19.22 -10.46 -3.85
N ILE A 101 19.67 -9.25 -4.20
CA ILE A 101 20.31 -8.33 -3.24
C ILE A 101 19.35 -7.98 -2.11
N LEU A 102 18.10 -7.64 -2.44
CA LEU A 102 17.08 -7.30 -1.46
C LEU A 102 16.81 -8.48 -0.51
N ALA A 103 16.74 -9.72 -1.01
CA ALA A 103 16.59 -10.89 -0.17
C ALA A 103 17.76 -11.06 0.81
N MET A 104 19.01 -10.92 0.34
CA MET A 104 20.20 -10.98 1.21
C MET A 104 20.16 -9.91 2.31
N VAL A 105 19.79 -8.67 1.96
CA VAL A 105 19.71 -7.58 2.94
C VAL A 105 18.57 -7.78 3.94
N LEU A 106 17.41 -8.29 3.52
CA LEU A 106 16.32 -8.60 4.45
C LEU A 106 16.70 -9.70 5.43
N VAL A 107 17.39 -10.75 4.99
CA VAL A 107 17.91 -11.80 5.89
C VAL A 107 18.89 -11.20 6.89
N LEU A 108 19.86 -10.40 6.43
CA LEU A 108 20.81 -9.72 7.32
C LEU A 108 20.08 -8.81 8.31
N PHE A 109 19.07 -8.07 7.87
CA PHE A 109 18.28 -7.18 8.70
C PHE A 109 17.54 -7.94 9.81
N PHE A 110 16.98 -9.12 9.53
CA PHE A 110 16.34 -9.96 10.55
C PHE A 110 17.34 -10.44 11.61
N VAL A 111 18.51 -10.91 11.18
CA VAL A 111 19.58 -11.32 12.11
C VAL A 111 20.06 -10.16 12.97
N LEU A 112 20.20 -8.96 12.41
CA LEU A 112 20.60 -7.77 13.16
C LEU A 112 19.55 -7.34 14.18
N ILE A 113 18.25 -7.43 13.86
CA ILE A 113 17.19 -7.11 14.82
C ILE A 113 17.23 -8.04 16.02
N ASP A 114 17.38 -9.35 15.76
CA ASP A 114 17.45 -10.39 16.79
C ASP A 114 18.68 -10.18 17.69
N MET A 115 19.84 -9.89 17.09
CA MET A 115 21.09 -9.71 17.82
C MET A 115 21.16 -8.44 18.67
N PHE A 116 20.65 -7.31 18.16
CA PHE A 116 20.80 -6.00 18.79
C PHE A 116 19.57 -5.51 19.55
N GLY A 117 18.47 -6.28 19.57
CA GLY A 117 17.27 -5.92 20.33
C GLY A 117 16.69 -4.56 19.93
N LEU A 118 16.56 -4.31 18.61
CA LEU A 118 16.18 -2.99 18.07
C LEU A 118 14.71 -2.59 18.35
N GLY A 119 14.02 -3.23 19.30
CA GLY A 119 12.61 -3.00 19.59
C GLY A 119 11.66 -3.49 18.49
N LEU A 120 12.15 -4.41 17.64
CA LEU A 120 11.40 -5.11 16.60
C LEU A 120 11.48 -6.65 16.75
N GLU A 121 11.68 -7.14 17.97
CA GLU A 121 11.90 -8.57 18.29
C GLU A 121 10.78 -9.51 17.82
N ASN A 122 9.53 -9.02 17.75
CA ASN A 122 8.39 -9.81 17.24
C ASN A 122 8.37 -10.02 15.72
N MET A 123 9.41 -9.61 14.98
CA MET A 123 9.45 -9.79 13.51
C MET A 123 9.36 -11.24 13.08
N ALA A 124 9.87 -12.18 13.87
CA ALA A 124 9.83 -13.61 13.53
C ALA A 124 8.40 -14.17 13.41
N ASN A 125 7.41 -13.54 14.06
CA ASN A 125 6.01 -13.96 14.05
C ASN A 125 5.22 -13.39 12.86
N ILE A 126 5.83 -12.51 12.07
CA ILE A 126 5.17 -11.90 10.93
C ILE A 126 5.11 -12.90 9.77
N PRO A 127 3.94 -13.05 9.10
CA PRO A 127 3.81 -13.93 7.94
C PRO A 127 4.79 -13.59 6.80
N PRO A 128 5.51 -14.58 6.21
CA PRO A 128 6.43 -14.39 5.08
C PRO A 128 5.85 -13.61 3.90
N LEU A 129 4.56 -13.84 3.60
CA LEU A 129 3.84 -13.18 2.51
C LEU A 129 3.76 -11.66 2.68
N ALA A 130 3.72 -11.15 3.91
CA ALA A 130 3.70 -9.72 4.18
C ALA A 130 5.05 -9.08 3.83
N PHE A 131 6.17 -9.75 4.11
CA PHE A 131 7.50 -9.27 3.73
C PHE A 131 7.68 -9.23 2.21
N ILE A 132 7.26 -10.28 1.51
CA ILE A 132 7.32 -10.35 0.04
C ILE A 132 6.45 -9.25 -0.59
N SER A 133 5.28 -9.00 0.01
CA SER A 133 4.38 -7.93 -0.40
C SER A 133 5.05 -6.55 -0.29
N ILE A 134 5.75 -6.27 0.83
CA ILE A 134 6.50 -5.02 0.97
C ILE A 134 7.70 -4.99 0.00
N ALA A 135 8.40 -6.10 -0.19
CA ALA A 135 9.53 -6.20 -1.12
C ALA A 135 9.13 -5.90 -2.56
N ALA A 136 7.92 -6.25 -2.99
CA ALA A 136 7.40 -5.93 -4.32
C ALA A 136 7.34 -4.41 -4.59
N LEU A 137 7.29 -3.57 -3.54
CA LEU A 137 7.37 -2.11 -3.65
C LEU A 137 8.67 -1.64 -4.32
N SER A 138 9.75 -2.43 -4.20
CA SER A 138 11.04 -2.18 -4.85
C SER A 138 10.90 -1.90 -6.35
N ASP A 139 10.15 -2.75 -7.06
CA ASP A 139 10.00 -2.63 -8.51
C ASP A 139 9.17 -1.39 -8.90
N PHE A 140 8.11 -1.09 -8.13
CA PHE A 140 7.33 0.13 -8.33
C PHE A 140 8.18 1.39 -8.09
N PHE A 141 8.99 1.40 -7.02
CA PHE A 141 9.88 2.50 -6.71
C PHE A 141 10.93 2.72 -7.81
N ILE A 142 11.62 1.67 -8.24
CA ILE A 142 12.66 1.78 -9.28
C ILE A 142 12.05 2.19 -10.63
N LYS A 143 10.92 1.62 -11.03
CA LYS A 143 10.20 2.06 -12.23
C LYS A 143 9.85 3.54 -12.17
N GLN A 144 9.42 4.04 -11.01
CA GLN A 144 9.11 5.46 -10.85
C GLN A 144 10.37 6.33 -10.84
N TYR A 145 11.45 5.86 -10.19
CA TYR A 145 12.74 6.52 -10.08
C TYR A 145 13.48 6.64 -11.42
N VAL A 146 13.31 5.68 -12.32
CA VAL A 146 13.85 5.77 -13.69
C VAL A 146 13.07 6.79 -14.51
N LYS A 147 11.74 6.89 -14.32
CA LYS A 147 10.86 7.75 -15.12
C LYS A 147 10.77 9.21 -14.64
N LYS A 148 11.05 9.47 -13.36
CA LYS A 148 10.95 10.79 -12.73
C LYS A 148 12.19 11.10 -11.91
N SER A 149 12.30 12.33 -11.42
CA SER A 149 13.36 12.70 -10.48
C SER A 149 13.26 11.97 -9.13
N PHE A 150 14.35 11.98 -8.36
CA PHE A 150 14.39 11.47 -6.99
C PHE A 150 13.28 12.08 -6.13
N ALA A 151 13.14 13.41 -6.14
CA ALA A 151 12.10 14.13 -5.40
C ALA A 151 10.68 13.70 -5.80
N GLY A 152 10.43 13.53 -7.11
CA GLY A 152 9.14 13.05 -7.60
C GLY A 152 8.83 11.61 -7.16
N SER A 153 9.86 10.77 -7.04
CA SER A 153 9.73 9.38 -6.61
C SER A 153 9.46 9.25 -5.12
N ILE A 154 10.14 10.06 -4.29
CA ILE A 154 9.87 10.15 -2.85
C ILE A 154 8.47 10.70 -2.60
N LEU A 155 8.05 11.75 -3.30
CA LEU A 155 6.68 12.28 -3.16
C LEU A 155 5.61 11.21 -3.47
N THR A 156 5.85 10.41 -4.51
CA THR A 156 4.93 9.32 -4.90
C THR A 156 4.98 8.16 -3.90
N LEU A 157 6.16 7.88 -3.32
CA LEU A 157 6.35 6.88 -2.26
C LEU A 157 5.55 7.27 -1.02
N THR A 158 5.74 8.50 -0.53
CA THR A 158 5.05 9.02 0.64
C THR A 158 3.54 9.01 0.41
N GLY A 159 3.06 9.42 -0.77
CA GLY A 159 1.64 9.32 -1.12
C GLY A 159 1.12 7.89 -1.07
N THR A 160 1.91 6.91 -1.53
CA THR A 160 1.54 5.48 -1.50
C THR A 160 1.50 4.94 -0.07
N ILE A 161 2.51 5.25 0.75
CA ILE A 161 2.58 4.84 2.16
C ILE A 161 1.45 5.45 2.98
N LEU A 162 1.14 6.74 2.77
CA LEU A 162 0.04 7.40 3.47
C LEU A 162 -1.31 6.78 3.15
N VAL A 163 -1.59 6.51 1.88
CA VAL A 163 -2.83 5.84 1.46
C VAL A 163 -2.89 4.42 2.02
N ALA A 164 -1.77 3.69 2.02
CA ALA A 164 -1.69 2.36 2.61
C ALA A 164 -1.89 2.38 4.14
N ALA A 165 -1.35 3.38 4.84
CA ALA A 165 -1.52 3.54 6.28
C ALA A 165 -2.98 3.87 6.66
N ILE A 166 -3.66 4.70 5.87
CA ILE A 166 -5.10 4.95 6.03
C ILE A 166 -5.88 3.67 5.78
N GLY A 167 -5.56 2.95 4.70
CA GLY A 167 -6.19 1.66 4.38
C GLY A 167 -6.03 0.64 5.50
N TRP A 168 -4.80 0.47 5.99
CA TRP A 168 -4.46 -0.35 7.16
C TRP A 168 -5.30 0.04 8.38
N PHE A 169 -5.36 1.34 8.71
CA PHE A 169 -6.14 1.81 9.85
C PHE A 169 -7.62 1.45 9.72
N VAL A 170 -8.20 1.47 8.53
CA VAL A 170 -9.60 1.11 8.29
C VAL A 170 -9.82 -0.40 8.45
N ILE A 171 -9.02 -1.22 7.78
CA ILE A 171 -9.25 -2.68 7.74
C ILE A 171 -8.88 -3.39 9.05
N THR A 172 -7.99 -2.81 9.87
CA THR A 172 -7.57 -3.40 11.15
C THR A 172 -8.54 -3.10 12.29
N ARG A 173 -9.57 -2.25 12.09
CA ARG A 173 -10.59 -2.02 13.12
C ARG A 173 -11.59 -3.16 13.13
N GLU A 174 -11.69 -3.85 14.27
CA GLU A 174 -12.63 -4.95 14.49
C GLU A 174 -14.07 -4.55 14.12
N ILE A 175 -14.51 -3.37 14.57
CA ILE A 175 -15.84 -2.83 14.26
C ILE A 175 -16.11 -2.80 12.75
N ILE A 176 -15.11 -2.40 11.95
CA ILE A 176 -15.26 -2.29 10.50
C ILE A 176 -15.22 -3.68 9.87
N SER A 177 -14.24 -4.51 10.23
CA SER A 177 -14.11 -5.86 9.68
C SER A 177 -15.35 -6.72 9.96
N GLU A 178 -15.82 -6.74 11.21
CA GLU A 178 -17.04 -7.46 11.61
C GLU A 178 -18.27 -6.94 10.88
N TYR A 179 -18.45 -5.62 10.82
CA TYR A 179 -19.57 -5.02 10.09
C TYR A 179 -19.57 -5.46 8.63
N MET A 180 -18.42 -5.49 7.98
CA MET A 180 -18.30 -5.83 6.57
C MET A 180 -18.54 -7.31 6.28
N ILE A 181 -18.05 -8.21 7.12
CA ILE A 181 -18.34 -9.66 7.00
C ILE A 181 -19.83 -9.91 7.19
N ASN A 182 -20.47 -9.22 8.13
CA ASN A 182 -21.89 -9.40 8.40
C ASN A 182 -22.77 -8.75 7.33
N ASN A 183 -22.24 -7.79 6.56
CA ASN A 183 -22.99 -7.02 5.58
C ASN A 183 -22.35 -7.09 4.18
N LEU A 184 -22.46 -8.25 3.53
CA LEU A 184 -21.89 -8.45 2.18
C LEU A 184 -22.49 -7.55 1.09
N TRP A 185 -23.67 -6.97 1.32
CA TRP A 185 -24.27 -5.96 0.43
C TRP A 185 -23.42 -4.69 0.29
N VAL A 186 -22.43 -4.48 1.18
CA VAL A 186 -21.45 -3.41 1.07
C VAL A 186 -20.58 -3.57 -0.19
N LEU A 187 -20.34 -4.79 -0.69
CA LEU A 187 -19.53 -5.00 -1.90
C LEU A 187 -20.16 -4.35 -3.15
N PRO A 188 -21.43 -4.63 -3.53
CA PRO A 188 -22.12 -3.90 -4.60
C PRO A 188 -22.15 -2.38 -4.38
N LEU A 189 -22.33 -1.94 -3.14
CA LEU A 189 -22.34 -0.51 -2.81
C LEU A 189 -20.98 0.13 -3.10
N LEU A 190 -19.88 -0.49 -2.69
CA LEU A 190 -18.52 -0.02 -2.98
C LEU A 190 -18.25 -0.01 -4.50
N THR A 191 -18.77 -0.97 -5.25
CA THR A 191 -18.70 -0.96 -6.71
C THR A 191 -19.42 0.26 -7.28
N LEU A 192 -20.64 0.56 -6.83
CA LEU A 192 -21.39 1.74 -7.26
C LEU A 192 -20.64 3.04 -6.92
N VAL A 193 -20.08 3.14 -5.71
CA VAL A 193 -19.26 4.29 -5.31
C VAL A 193 -18.05 4.45 -6.24
N ASN A 194 -17.34 3.37 -6.57
CA ASN A 194 -16.21 3.44 -7.50
C ASN A 194 -16.63 3.84 -8.92
N LEU A 195 -17.80 3.42 -9.39
CA LEU A 195 -18.35 3.86 -10.68
C LEU A 195 -18.61 5.37 -10.68
N LEU A 196 -19.24 5.90 -9.63
CA LEU A 196 -19.50 7.33 -9.47
C LEU A 196 -18.19 8.14 -9.39
N LEU A 197 -17.20 7.63 -8.64
CA LEU A 197 -15.87 8.25 -8.56
C LEU A 197 -15.15 8.25 -9.92
N GLY A 198 -15.33 7.21 -10.74
CA GLY A 198 -14.76 7.12 -12.08
C GLY A 198 -15.36 8.14 -13.05
N GLN A 199 -16.62 8.52 -12.84
CA GLN A 199 -17.31 9.55 -13.62
C GLN A 199 -17.07 10.97 -13.11
N PHE A 200 -16.38 11.13 -11.98
CA PHE A 200 -16.17 12.41 -11.34
C PHE A 200 -15.22 13.30 -12.17
N THR A 201 -15.79 14.30 -12.85
CA THR A 201 -15.09 15.34 -13.62
C THR A 201 -14.75 16.60 -12.81
N GLY A 202 -15.10 16.62 -11.51
CA GLY A 202 -14.85 17.77 -10.64
C GLY A 202 -13.36 18.07 -10.42
N LEU A 203 -13.06 19.33 -10.11
CA LEU A 203 -11.70 19.77 -9.74
C LEU A 203 -11.21 19.02 -8.50
N ARG A 204 -9.96 18.55 -8.52
CA ARG A 204 -9.38 17.85 -7.36
C ARG A 204 -9.24 18.85 -6.21
N ILE A 205 -9.33 18.37 -4.96
CA ILE A 205 -9.18 19.24 -3.78
C ILE A 205 -7.85 20.03 -3.82
N LYS A 206 -6.77 19.40 -4.31
CA LYS A 206 -5.47 20.06 -4.49
C LYS A 206 -5.50 21.20 -5.52
N ASP A 207 -6.34 21.08 -6.55
CA ASP A 207 -6.48 22.12 -7.55
C ASP A 207 -7.18 23.33 -6.93
N TYR A 208 -8.19 23.11 -6.07
CA TYR A 208 -8.83 24.18 -5.30
C TYR A 208 -7.83 24.94 -4.40
N PHE A 209 -6.97 24.22 -3.67
CA PHE A 209 -5.94 24.86 -2.84
C PHE A 209 -4.91 25.64 -3.66
N ARG A 210 -4.54 25.16 -4.85
CA ARG A 210 -3.62 25.87 -5.76
C ARG A 210 -4.24 27.16 -6.29
N PHE A 211 -5.51 27.15 -6.70
CA PHE A 211 -6.19 28.35 -7.18
C PHE A 211 -6.41 29.40 -6.08
N LYS A 212 -6.70 28.95 -4.85
CA LYS A 212 -6.80 29.86 -3.71
C LYS A 212 -5.47 30.52 -3.36
N LEU A 213 -4.34 29.84 -3.60
CA LEU A 213 -3.01 30.41 -3.38
C LEU A 213 -2.70 31.49 -4.45
N SER A 214 -2.97 31.21 -5.72
CA SER A 214 -2.75 32.19 -6.81
C SER A 214 -3.58 33.46 -6.63
N ASN A 215 -4.84 33.36 -6.20
CA ASN A 215 -5.69 34.54 -5.97
C ASN A 215 -5.24 35.39 -4.77
N ARG A 216 -4.40 34.86 -3.87
CA ARG A 216 -3.83 35.65 -2.76
C ARG A 216 -2.63 36.48 -3.22
N ASP A 217 -1.81 35.95 -4.11
CA ASP A 217 -0.63 36.66 -4.62
C ASP A 217 -1.03 37.85 -5.51
N ASP A 218 -2.09 37.73 -6.30
CA ASP A 218 -2.64 38.83 -7.13
C ASP A 218 -3.32 39.95 -6.30
N SER A 219 -3.69 39.69 -5.05
CA SER A 219 -4.26 40.71 -4.14
C SER A 219 -3.22 41.47 -3.32
N SER A 220 -1.93 41.17 -3.52
CA SER A 220 -0.80 41.75 -2.78
C SER A 220 0.17 42.58 -3.66
N ASN A 221 -0.21 42.85 -4.92
CA ASN A 221 0.39 43.86 -5.80
C ASN A 221 -0.62 44.97 -6.10
#